data_AF-A0A971K6M1-F1
#
_entry.id   AF-A0A971K6M1-F1
#
_cell.length_a   1.000
_cell.length_b   1.000
_cell.length_c   1.000
_cell.angle_alpha   90.00
_cell.angle_beta   90.00
_cell.angle_gamma   90.00
#
_symmetry.space_group_name_H-M   'P 1'
#
loop_
_entity.id
_entity.type
_entity.pdbx_description
1 polymer ?
#
loop_
_entity_poly.entity_id
_entity_poly.type
_entity_poly.pdbx_seq_one_letter_code
_entity_poly.pdbx_strand_id
1 'polypeptide(L)'
;MPELKRVIVSFSDQIAMESDLQTSLQKVFYGASFSNSGRSSGGTLKDLADRAYFHYMRAEQYIREGNWKGYGEEIENLKGVLTQMKSQGN
;
A
#
# COMPACT_ATOMS: atom_id res chain seq x y z
N MET A 1 29.32 -24.78 -1.65
CA MET A 1 27.89 -24.65 -2.05
C MET A 1 27.30 -23.48 -1.27
N PRO A 2 26.71 -22.45 -1.91
CA PRO A 2 26.11 -21.32 -1.19
C PRO A 2 24.70 -21.67 -0.69
N GLU A 3 24.42 -21.35 0.56
CA GLU A 3 23.15 -21.55 1.25
C GLU A 3 22.18 -20.38 0.97
N LEU A 4 21.07 -20.66 0.27
CA LEU A 4 20.03 -19.66 0.00
C LEU A 4 19.03 -19.60 1.16
N LYS A 5 19.26 -18.69 2.11
CA LYS A 5 18.27 -18.32 3.14
C LYS A 5 17.21 -17.42 2.49
N ARG A 6 15.92 -17.78 2.60
CA ARG A 6 14.79 -16.99 2.09
C ARG A 6 13.81 -16.74 3.22
N VAL A 7 13.29 -15.51 3.30
CA VAL A 7 12.33 -15.09 4.33
C VAL A 7 10.93 -15.06 3.71
N ILE A 8 9.99 -15.76 4.33
CA ILE A 8 8.61 -15.87 3.87
C ILE A 8 7.72 -15.13 4.88
N VAL A 9 6.95 -14.15 4.40
CA VAL A 9 6.00 -13.40 5.22
C VAL A 9 4.61 -13.55 4.61
N SER A 10 3.65 -13.92 5.44
CA SER A 10 2.24 -14.09 5.08
C SER A 10 1.36 -13.13 5.89
N PHE A 11 0.51 -12.36 5.20
CA PHE A 11 -0.51 -11.54 5.85
C PHE A 11 -1.85 -11.72 5.14
N SER A 12 -2.85 -12.19 5.89
CA SER A 12 -4.21 -12.53 5.43
C SER A 12 -4.23 -13.51 4.25
N ASP A 13 -4.18 -13.01 3.01
CA ASP A 13 -4.27 -13.82 1.78
C ASP A 13 -3.08 -13.57 0.82
N GLN A 14 -2.05 -12.88 1.30
CA GLN A 14 -0.87 -12.50 0.51
C GLN A 14 0.42 -13.09 1.10
N ILE A 15 1.25 -13.66 0.21
CA ILE A 15 2.50 -14.32 0.56
C ILE A 15 3.60 -13.72 -0.33
N ALA A 16 4.61 -13.11 0.29
CA ALA A 16 5.81 -12.65 -0.42
C ALA A 16 7.02 -13.48 0.00
N MET A 17 7.81 -13.91 -0.99
CA MET A 17 9.02 -14.69 -0.81
C MET A 17 10.23 -13.90 -1.30
N GLU A 18 10.91 -13.20 -0.40
CA GLU A 18 12.08 -12.38 -0.72
C GLU A 18 13.33 -12.83 0.02
N SER A 19 14.48 -12.35 -0.43
CA SER A 19 15.78 -12.59 0.20
C SER A 19 15.97 -11.85 1.53
N ASP A 20 15.12 -10.86 1.81
CA ASP A 20 15.23 -10.01 2.99
C ASP A 20 13.85 -9.69 3.61
N LEU A 21 13.80 -9.61 4.94
CA LEU A 21 12.58 -9.32 5.69
C LEU A 21 12.01 -7.95 5.29
N GLN A 22 12.85 -6.92 5.20
CA GLN A 22 12.40 -5.57 4.86
C GLN A 22 11.78 -5.53 3.46
N THR A 23 12.39 -6.21 2.48
CA THR A 23 11.87 -6.31 1.12
C THR A 23 10.57 -7.13 1.05
N SER A 24 10.47 -8.22 1.83
CA SER A 24 9.24 -9.02 1.91
C SER A 24 8.09 -8.24 2.56
N LEU A 25 8.36 -7.51 3.64
CA LEU A 25 7.41 -6.60 4.28
C LEU A 25 7.01 -5.51 3.28
N GLN A 26 7.98 -4.92 2.59
CA GLN A 26 7.69 -3.90 1.61
C GLN A 26 6.86 -4.46 0.45
N LYS A 27 7.02 -5.72 0.04
CA LYS A 27 6.15 -6.33 -0.98
C LYS A 27 4.76 -6.72 -0.48
N VAL A 28 4.62 -7.18 0.76
CA VAL A 28 3.30 -7.48 1.34
C VAL A 28 2.52 -6.18 1.62
N PHE A 29 3.19 -5.14 2.12
CA PHE A 29 2.53 -3.90 2.56
C PHE A 29 2.57 -2.75 1.53
N TYR A 30 3.56 -2.72 0.62
CA TYR A 30 3.70 -1.71 -0.45
C TYR A 30 3.67 -2.32 -1.87
N GLY A 31 3.91 -3.63 -2.01
CA GLY A 31 3.77 -4.42 -3.25
C GLY A 31 2.37 -5.01 -3.46
N ALA A 32 1.42 -4.70 -2.56
CA ALA A 32 -0.01 -4.69 -2.88
C ALA A 32 -0.38 -3.61 -3.94
N SER A 33 0.63 -3.06 -4.62
CA SER A 33 0.51 -2.48 -5.95
C SER A 33 0.04 -3.57 -6.94
N PHE A 34 -1.28 -3.74 -7.00
CA PHE A 34 -2.02 -4.27 -8.16
C PHE A 34 -1.65 -5.67 -8.65
N SER A 35 -1.52 -6.68 -7.77
CA SER A 35 -1.58 -8.07 -8.24
C SER A 35 -3.02 -8.41 -8.63
N ASN A 36 -3.26 -8.21 -9.92
CA ASN A 36 -4.46 -8.49 -10.69
C ASN A 36 -4.98 -9.92 -10.45
N SER A 37 -5.95 -10.07 -9.55
CA SER A 37 -6.89 -11.18 -9.58
C SER A 37 -8.28 -10.64 -9.88
N GLY A 38 -8.67 -10.74 -11.16
CA GLY A 38 -10.06 -10.78 -11.58
C GLY A 38 -10.78 -9.44 -11.68
N ARG A 39 -10.69 -8.82 -12.87
CA ARG A 39 -11.80 -8.13 -13.55
C ARG A 39 -12.90 -7.57 -12.63
N SER A 40 -12.72 -6.34 -12.15
CA SER A 40 -13.81 -5.42 -11.87
C SER A 40 -13.25 -4.01 -12.01
N SER A 41 -13.63 -3.36 -13.11
CA SER A 41 -13.52 -1.92 -13.29
C SER A 41 -14.23 -1.24 -12.12
N GLY A 42 -13.46 -0.79 -11.15
CA GLY A 42 -13.94 -0.36 -9.83
C GLY A 42 -13.37 -1.26 -8.76
N GLY A 43 -12.14 -0.97 -8.32
CA GLY A 43 -11.65 -1.51 -7.05
C GLY A 43 -12.72 -1.28 -6.01
N THR A 44 -13.02 -2.31 -5.23
CA THR A 44 -14.14 -2.27 -4.28
C THR A 44 -13.97 -1.07 -3.35
N LEU A 45 -15.06 -0.54 -2.81
CA LEU A 45 -15.01 0.56 -1.83
C LEU A 45 -13.98 0.30 -0.72
N LYS A 46 -13.80 -0.96 -0.35
CA LYS A 46 -12.78 -1.44 0.58
C LYS A 46 -11.35 -1.20 0.08
N ASP A 47 -11.03 -1.51 -1.17
CA ASP A 47 -9.72 -1.25 -1.76
C ASP A 47 -9.38 0.25 -1.79
N LEU A 48 -10.38 1.11 -2.01
CA LEU A 48 -10.21 2.55 -1.94
C LEU A 48 -9.99 3.04 -0.50
N ALA A 49 -10.70 2.46 0.46
CA ALA A 49 -10.50 2.76 1.88
C ALA A 49 -9.10 2.35 2.36
N ASP A 50 -8.61 1.17 1.96
CA ASP A 50 -7.28 0.68 2.31
C ASP A 50 -6.18 1.58 1.72
N ARG A 51 -6.33 2.03 0.46
CA ARG A 51 -5.41 2.99 -0.17
C ARG A 51 -5.44 4.36 0.50
N ALA A 52 -6.62 4.86 0.86
CA ALA A 52 -6.73 6.12 1.59
C ALA A 52 -6.03 6.04 2.95
N TYR A 53 -6.23 4.95 3.69
CA TYR A 53 -5.55 4.74 4.97
C TYR A 53 -4.03 4.71 4.82
N PHE A 54 -3.53 4.07 3.76
CA PHE A 54 -2.10 4.02 3.45
C PHE A 54 -1.49 5.42 3.22
N HIS A 55 -2.12 6.26 2.39
CA HIS A 55 -1.65 7.63 2.15
C HIS A 55 -1.64 8.47 3.44
N TYR A 56 -2.66 8.31 4.28
CA TYR A 56 -2.72 8.97 5.58
C TYR A 56 -1.56 8.54 6.50
N MET A 57 -1.27 7.23 6.61
CA MET A 57 -0.15 6.76 7.43
C MET A 57 1.20 7.29 6.95
N ARG A 58 1.43 7.36 5.64
CA ARG A 58 2.64 7.96 5.08
C ARG A 58 2.73 9.45 5.36
N ALA A 59 1.62 10.17 5.25
CA ALA A 59 1.56 11.59 5.59
C ALA A 59 1.98 11.83 7.06
N GLU A 60 1.47 11.03 8.00
CA GLU A 60 1.87 11.07 9.42
C GLU A 60 3.34 10.74 9.65
N GLN A 61 3.92 9.84 8.84
CA GLN A 61 5.34 9.55 8.87
C GLN A 61 6.16 10.75 8.38
N TYR A 62 5.74 11.40 7.29
CA TYR A 62 6.42 12.58 6.76
C TYR A 62 6.37 13.79 7.70
N ILE A 63 5.28 13.96 8.47
CA ILE A 63 5.23 14.96 9.55
C ILE A 63 6.29 14.64 10.62
N ARG A 64 6.40 13.37 11.05
CA ARG A 64 7.38 12.94 12.05
C ARG A 64 8.83 13.11 11.60
N GLU A 65 9.08 12.92 10.30
CA GLU A 65 10.40 13.10 9.68
C GLU A 65 10.70 14.58 9.35
N GLY A 66 9.75 15.50 9.55
CA GLY A 66 9.89 16.91 9.19
C GLY A 66 9.86 17.18 7.67
N ASN A 67 9.42 16.19 6.88
CA ASN A 67 9.31 16.29 5.43
C ASN A 67 7.95 16.87 5.02
N TRP A 68 7.82 18.18 5.13
CA TRP A 68 6.60 18.91 4.77
C TRP A 68 6.18 18.77 3.30
N LYS A 69 7.17 18.59 2.40
CA LYS A 69 6.90 18.39 0.97
C LYS A 69 6.27 17.02 0.71
N GLY A 70 6.84 15.96 1.28
CA GLY A 70 6.30 14.59 1.17
C GLY A 70 4.92 14.46 1.81
N TYR A 71 4.69 15.16 2.92
CA TYR A 71 3.36 15.27 3.53
C TYR A 71 2.33 15.86 2.54
N GLY A 72 2.64 16.99 1.90
CA GLY A 72 1.73 17.63 0.96
C GLY A 72 1.36 16.73 -0.23
N GLU A 73 2.35 16.01 -0.76
CA GLU A 73 2.17 15.07 -1.87
C GLU A 73 1.28 13.87 -1.47
N GLU A 74 1.50 13.29 -0.29
CA GLU A 74 0.65 12.18 0.20
C GLU A 74 -0.78 12.64 0.53
N ILE A 75 -0.96 13.87 1.01
CA ILE A 75 -2.30 14.44 1.23
C ILE A 75 -3.04 14.68 -0.10
N GLU A 76 -2.33 15.08 -1.15
CA GLU A 76 -2.93 15.22 -2.48
C GLU A 76 -3.37 13.86 -3.05
N ASN A 77 -2.52 12.85 -2.91
CA ASN A 77 -2.85 11.47 -3.30
C ASN A 77 -4.05 10.92 -2.50
N LEU A 78 -4.08 11.15 -1.18
CA LEU A 78 -5.21 10.82 -0.31
C LEU A 78 -6.51 11.44 -0.80
N LYS A 79 -6.49 12.74 -1.14
CA LYS A 79 -7.66 13.45 -1.68
C LYS A 79 -8.16 12.84 -2.98
N GLY A 80 -7.25 12.41 -3.87
CA GLY A 80 -7.60 11.71 -5.10
C GLY A 80 -8.36 10.42 -4.83
N VAL A 81 -7.84 9.58 -3.93
CA VAL A 81 -8.48 8.31 -3.55
C VAL A 81 -9.84 8.54 -2.88
N LEU A 82 -9.94 9.50 -1.95
CA LEU A 82 -11.20 9.84 -1.29
C LEU A 82 -12.26 10.37 -2.27
N THR A 83 -11.83 11.10 -3.30
CA THR A 83 -12.72 11.59 -4.35
C THR A 83 -13.26 10.43 -5.19
N GLN A 84 -12.39 9.48 -5.55
CA GLN A 84 -12.80 8.25 -6.23
C GLN A 84 -13.76 7.43 -5.36
N MET A 85 -13.48 7.32 -4.06
CA MET A 85 -14.33 6.63 -3.08
C MET A 85 -15.73 7.27 -2.99
N LYS A 86 -15.78 8.61 -2.89
CA LYS A 86 -17.03 9.37 -2.90
C LYS A 86 -17.82 9.18 -4.20
N SER A 87 -17.15 9.11 -5.35
CA SER A 87 -17.81 8.91 -6.64
C SER A 87 -18.39 7.51 -6.85
N GLN A 88 -17.84 6.48 -6.18
CA GLN A 88 -18.34 5.11 -6.26
C GLN A 88 -19.48 4.83 -5.26
N GLY A 89 -19.59 5.60 -4.18
CA GLY A 89 -20.65 5.46 -3.19
C GLY A 89 -21.98 6.13 -3.56
N ASN A 90 -22.12 6.62 -4.79
CA ASN A 90 -23.25 7.39 -5.30
C ASN A 90 -23.76 6.77 -6.60
#